data_AF-A0A0F9BXF2-F1
#
_entry.id   AF-A0A0F9BXF2-F1
#
_cell.length_a   1.000
_cell.length_b   1.000
_cell.length_c   1.000
_cell.angle_alpha   90.00
_cell.angle_beta   90.00
_cell.angle_gamma   90.00
#
_symmetry.space_group_name_H-M   'P 1'
#
loop_
_entity.id
_entity.type
_entity.pdbx_description
1 polymer ?
#
loop_
_entity_poly.entity_id
_entity_poly.type
_entity_poly.pdbx_seq_one_letter_code
_entity_poly.pdbx_strand_id
1 'polypeptide(L)'
;LADPPSAGFGGFALGVGVEMIDETLHTLMNPIMKIMGRSINKKARETWLTSQQVNKLFRQGKVKEDFWELVIASEGYEDILGKFLYESEMPYPSIPDLVLYSRYHGDPDAPWGEIQNWFDIPARDWPVWKWLSQQRLTTLQVQTLFRRGLINEYELPEKLARIGWSSDDRGLIQELGWSIPNAMLLVQGDLQQKRSAENILADISIADINPEYAQSYLDAILTKPASQDIIAYELRRDPELSNVGRELKRIGIHDDYIPLYRELAYQIPPIADIITMAVREAFTPSIAAKFGQYEDFPKPLETWAGKKGLSPDWAKRYWAAHWSLPSPQQGFEMLHRGVINRDELDMLLRALDVMPFWRERLTGIAFRRLTRVDIRRMYRVGVMTEKEVYEAYVELGYNERDSRRMSDFTVKQTLATQSKFTARDIINAYSKYIINRSEAQSLLIEVGVKSENISFIISTANYKREWARTDSKITAIRNLYKKEVYDDNKARSELLRLDLPAERVDVLMEQWYIDEKDKPPRYWTTAQTLSFIEKGLI
;
A
#
# COMPACT_ATOMS: atom_id res chain seq x y z
N LEU A 1 50.72 -113.02 -17.91
CA LEU A 1 51.99 -113.41 -18.55
C LEU A 1 52.74 -112.10 -18.78
N ALA A 2 53.47 -111.65 -17.76
CA ALA A 2 54.90 -111.93 -17.56
C ALA A 2 55.76 -111.03 -18.47
N ASP A 3 56.49 -110.10 -17.85
CA ASP A 3 57.80 -109.60 -18.33
C ASP A 3 58.68 -110.77 -18.82
N PRO A 4 59.71 -110.61 -19.68
CA PRO A 4 60.78 -109.56 -19.62
C PRO A 4 61.39 -109.28 -21.05
N PRO A 5 62.66 -108.88 -21.32
CA PRO A 5 63.78 -108.49 -20.44
C PRO A 5 64.60 -107.25 -20.86
N SER A 6 65.51 -106.91 -19.95
CA SER A 6 66.69 -106.07 -20.11
C SER A 6 67.69 -106.62 -21.14
N ALA A 7 68.46 -105.71 -21.75
CA ALA A 7 69.83 -105.97 -22.18
C ALA A 7 70.62 -104.65 -22.16
N GLY A 8 71.64 -104.59 -21.31
CA GLY A 8 72.76 -103.68 -21.52
C GLY A 8 73.73 -104.25 -22.55
N PHE A 9 74.64 -103.41 -23.03
CA PHE A 9 76.09 -103.66 -22.93
C PHE A 9 76.82 -102.42 -23.47
N GLY A 10 77.76 -101.92 -22.67
CA GLY A 10 78.76 -100.99 -23.15
C GLY A 10 79.76 -101.67 -24.08
N GLY A 11 80.47 -100.87 -24.86
CA GLY A 11 81.53 -101.38 -25.72
C GLY A 11 82.14 -100.34 -26.64
N PHE A 12 83.11 -99.60 -26.08
CA PHE A 12 84.38 -99.26 -26.72
C PHE A 12 84.43 -98.23 -27.88
N ALA A 13 85.06 -97.10 -27.52
CA ALA A 13 86.21 -96.48 -28.19
C ALA A 13 86.05 -95.53 -29.38
N LEU A 14 86.53 -94.31 -29.09
CA LEU A 14 87.49 -93.51 -29.85
C LEU A 14 87.08 -93.01 -31.24
N GLY A 15 87.07 -91.68 -31.36
CA GLY A 15 87.52 -91.01 -32.56
C GLY A 15 86.68 -89.83 -33.01
N VAL A 16 87.20 -88.63 -32.75
CA VAL A 16 87.18 -87.44 -33.64
C VAL A 16 85.82 -86.94 -34.14
N GLY A 17 85.45 -85.74 -33.66
CA GLY A 17 84.75 -84.73 -34.46
C GLY A 17 83.24 -84.87 -34.61
N VAL A 18 82.52 -83.85 -34.12
CA VAL A 18 81.45 -83.09 -34.79
C VAL A 18 80.59 -82.45 -33.68
N GLU A 19 80.89 -81.19 -33.39
CA GLU A 19 79.93 -80.23 -32.83
C GLU A 19 78.75 -80.15 -33.80
N MET A 20 77.53 -80.55 -33.40
CA MET A 20 76.23 -80.06 -33.91
C MET A 20 75.04 -80.93 -33.40
N ILE A 21 75.03 -81.34 -32.11
CA ILE A 21 73.82 -81.85 -31.41
C ILE A 21 73.88 -81.45 -29.93
N ASP A 22 73.96 -80.15 -29.63
CA ASP A 22 74.08 -79.69 -28.23
C ASP A 22 72.87 -78.86 -27.75
N GLU A 23 72.19 -78.16 -28.67
CA GLU A 23 71.20 -77.13 -28.27
C GLU A 23 69.82 -77.71 -27.86
N THR A 24 69.41 -78.85 -28.46
CA THR A 24 68.11 -79.51 -28.18
C THR A 24 68.16 -80.46 -26.98
N LEU A 25 69.32 -81.02 -26.64
CA LEU A 25 69.49 -81.85 -25.44
C LEU A 25 69.56 -80.99 -24.17
N HIS A 26 70.23 -79.83 -24.26
CA HIS A 26 70.35 -78.87 -23.17
C HIS A 26 69.01 -78.30 -22.69
N THR A 27 68.04 -78.11 -23.59
CA THR A 27 66.71 -77.56 -23.26
C THR A 27 65.80 -78.57 -22.55
N LEU A 28 65.91 -79.87 -22.85
CA LEU A 28 65.15 -80.95 -22.20
C LEU A 28 65.73 -81.37 -20.84
N MET A 29 67.05 -81.28 -20.66
CA MET A 29 67.74 -81.66 -19.41
C MET A 29 67.66 -80.59 -18.31
N ASN A 30 67.50 -79.32 -18.67
CA ASN A 30 67.50 -78.19 -17.73
C ASN A 30 66.46 -78.29 -16.58
N PRO A 31 65.18 -78.66 -16.84
CA PRO A 31 64.19 -78.84 -15.77
C PRO A 31 64.52 -80.02 -14.83
N ILE A 32 65.00 -81.13 -15.38
CA ILE A 32 65.33 -82.35 -14.62
C ILE A 32 66.58 -82.13 -13.74
N MET A 33 67.61 -81.48 -14.29
CA MET A 33 68.79 -81.03 -13.56
C MET A 33 68.43 -80.07 -12.43
N LYS A 34 67.51 -79.12 -12.65
CA LYS A 34 66.97 -78.25 -11.58
C LYS A 34 66.22 -79.03 -10.50
N ILE A 35 65.46 -80.07 -10.83
CA ILE A 35 64.76 -80.91 -9.85
C ILE A 35 65.74 -81.75 -9.02
N MET A 36 66.74 -82.38 -9.66
CA MET A 36 67.80 -83.11 -8.95
C MET A 36 68.64 -82.19 -8.06
N GLY A 37 69.07 -81.04 -8.57
CA GLY A 37 69.79 -80.03 -7.79
C GLY A 37 68.98 -79.54 -6.59
N ARG A 38 67.67 -79.31 -6.75
CA ARG A 38 66.77 -78.96 -5.63
C ARG A 38 66.60 -80.10 -4.62
N SER A 39 66.59 -81.36 -5.05
CA SER A 39 66.48 -82.53 -4.17
C SER A 39 67.72 -82.70 -3.28
N ILE A 40 68.91 -82.55 -3.87
CA ILE A 40 70.21 -82.63 -3.18
C ILE A 40 70.35 -81.44 -2.21
N ASN A 41 70.13 -80.21 -2.68
CA ASN A 41 70.25 -79.00 -1.85
C ASN A 41 69.21 -78.97 -0.70
N LYS A 42 68.05 -79.61 -0.85
CA LYS A 42 67.04 -79.74 0.22
C LYS A 42 67.53 -80.57 1.41
N LYS A 43 68.38 -81.58 1.19
CA LYS A 43 68.96 -82.41 2.27
C LYS A 43 70.20 -81.76 2.87
N ALA A 44 71.09 -81.20 2.05
CA ALA A 44 72.36 -80.62 2.51
C ALA A 44 72.21 -79.21 3.11
N ARG A 45 71.14 -78.49 2.76
CA ARG A 45 70.91 -77.07 3.14
C ARG A 45 72.09 -76.14 2.76
N GLU A 46 72.80 -76.47 1.68
CA GLU A 46 74.01 -75.78 1.22
C GLU A 46 73.75 -74.45 0.50
N THR A 47 72.50 -73.98 0.42
CA THR A 47 72.17 -72.70 -0.23
C THR A 47 72.24 -71.57 0.79
N TRP A 48 73.32 -70.81 0.75
CA TRP A 48 73.54 -69.62 1.58
C TRP A 48 72.93 -68.37 0.93
N LEU A 49 72.71 -67.32 1.73
CA LEU A 49 72.41 -66.00 1.18
C LEU A 49 73.63 -65.51 0.40
N THR A 50 73.43 -64.73 -0.66
CA THR A 50 74.56 -64.05 -1.32
C THR A 50 75.03 -62.83 -0.52
N SER A 51 76.25 -62.34 -0.76
CA SER A 51 76.77 -61.08 -0.19
C SER A 51 75.77 -59.93 -0.36
N GLN A 52 75.23 -59.74 -1.57
CA GLN A 52 74.22 -58.72 -1.86
C GLN A 52 72.93 -58.89 -1.02
N GLN A 53 72.48 -60.13 -0.84
CA GLN A 53 71.26 -60.42 -0.07
C GLN A 53 71.48 -60.20 1.43
N VAL A 54 72.61 -60.65 1.96
CA VAL A 54 72.92 -60.49 3.39
C VAL A 54 73.26 -59.04 3.73
N ASN A 55 73.94 -58.30 2.85
CA ASN A 55 74.20 -56.86 2.99
C ASN A 55 72.90 -56.06 3.14
N LYS A 56 71.91 -56.35 2.29
CA LYS A 56 70.60 -55.71 2.37
C LYS A 56 69.90 -56.00 3.70
N LEU A 57 69.90 -57.26 4.14
CA LEU A 57 69.27 -57.65 5.40
C LEU A 57 70.00 -57.07 6.61
N PHE A 58 71.33 -57.05 6.58
CA PHE A 58 72.17 -56.51 7.64
C PHE A 58 71.92 -55.01 7.82
N ARG A 59 71.89 -54.25 6.72
CA ARG A 59 71.58 -52.81 6.74
C ARG A 59 70.21 -52.47 7.32
N GLN A 60 69.23 -53.35 7.12
CA GLN A 60 67.88 -53.20 7.64
C GLN A 60 67.74 -53.67 9.09
N GLY A 61 68.85 -54.07 9.74
CA GLY A 61 68.87 -54.61 11.10
C GLY A 61 68.18 -55.97 11.23
N LYS A 62 68.06 -56.73 10.13
CA LYS A 62 67.32 -58.01 10.09
C LYS A 62 68.18 -59.23 10.37
N VAL A 63 69.50 -59.11 10.29
CA VAL A 63 70.47 -60.15 10.67
C VAL A 63 71.55 -59.55 11.58
N LYS A 64 72.19 -60.40 12.39
CA LYS A 64 73.28 -60.00 13.29
C LYS A 64 74.62 -60.01 12.56
N GLU A 65 75.59 -59.27 13.09
CA GLU A 65 76.94 -59.14 12.52
C GLU A 65 77.64 -60.50 12.35
N ASP A 66 77.62 -61.37 13.36
CA ASP A 66 78.22 -62.72 13.27
C ASP A 66 77.68 -63.55 12.09
N PHE A 67 76.39 -63.39 11.77
CA PHE A 67 75.76 -64.08 10.63
C PHE A 67 76.11 -63.42 9.30
N TRP A 68 76.25 -62.09 9.28
CA TRP A 68 76.70 -61.35 8.12
C TRP A 68 78.16 -61.71 7.77
N GLU A 69 79.07 -61.68 8.75
CA GLU A 69 80.48 -62.05 8.57
C GLU A 69 80.63 -63.49 8.08
N LEU A 70 79.87 -64.43 8.63
CA LEU A 70 79.88 -65.84 8.21
C LEU A 70 79.49 -66.01 6.73
N VAL A 71 78.46 -65.30 6.28
CA VAL A 71 78.01 -65.36 4.87
C VAL A 71 79.03 -64.71 3.94
N ILE A 72 79.57 -63.55 4.31
CA ILE A 72 80.59 -62.82 3.54
C ILE A 72 81.88 -63.65 3.40
N ALA A 73 82.36 -64.25 4.49
CA ALA A 73 83.51 -65.15 4.48
C ALA A 73 83.25 -66.43 3.67
N SER A 74 82.02 -66.95 3.70
CA SER A 74 81.64 -68.14 2.90
C SER A 74 81.66 -67.88 1.39
N GLU A 75 81.51 -66.63 0.95
CA GLU A 75 81.69 -66.21 -0.45
C GLU A 75 83.16 -65.87 -0.81
N GLY A 76 84.09 -66.01 0.14
CA GLY A 76 85.52 -65.83 -0.08
C GLY A 76 86.00 -64.37 0.02
N TYR A 77 85.18 -63.45 0.52
CA TYR A 77 85.63 -62.09 0.83
C TYR A 77 86.46 -62.07 2.12
N GLU A 78 87.59 -61.37 2.09
CA GLU A 78 88.28 -60.92 3.31
C GLU A 78 87.41 -59.88 4.03
N ASP A 79 87.46 -59.84 5.37
CA ASP A 79 86.58 -59.00 6.20
C ASP A 79 86.51 -57.54 5.74
N ILE A 80 87.66 -56.96 5.35
CA ILE A 80 87.73 -55.58 4.88
C ILE A 80 87.09 -55.39 3.50
N LEU A 81 87.26 -56.36 2.59
CA LEU A 81 86.65 -56.32 1.25
C LEU A 81 85.14 -56.55 1.34
N GLY A 82 84.69 -57.38 2.27
CA GLY A 82 83.27 -57.54 2.61
C GLY A 82 82.63 -56.25 3.12
N LYS A 83 83.33 -55.51 3.99
CA LYS A 83 82.89 -54.19 4.46
C LYS A 83 82.81 -53.17 3.34
N PHE A 84 83.81 -53.11 2.44
CA PHE A 84 83.74 -52.22 1.29
C PHE A 84 82.66 -52.60 0.29
N LEU A 85 82.40 -53.89 0.08
CA LEU A 85 81.27 -54.35 -0.71
C LEU A 85 79.95 -53.90 -0.09
N TYR A 86 79.78 -54.07 1.23
CA TYR A 86 78.62 -53.59 1.98
C TYR A 86 78.41 -52.08 1.87
N GLU A 87 79.48 -51.28 1.99
CA GLU A 87 79.43 -49.82 1.82
C GLU A 87 79.11 -49.42 0.37
N SER A 88 79.70 -50.08 -0.63
CA SER A 88 79.45 -49.79 -2.04
C SER A 88 78.01 -50.06 -2.47
N GLU A 89 77.34 -50.99 -1.81
CA GLU A 89 75.93 -51.31 -2.04
C GLU A 89 74.99 -50.36 -1.26
N MET A 90 75.51 -49.44 -0.45
CA MET A 90 74.68 -48.43 0.22
C MET A 90 74.08 -47.45 -0.79
N PRO A 91 72.78 -47.15 -0.71
CA PRO A 91 72.24 -45.99 -1.40
C PRO A 91 73.01 -44.76 -0.96
N TYR A 92 73.78 -44.19 -1.89
CA TYR A 92 74.43 -42.92 -1.69
C TYR A 92 73.54 -41.81 -2.25
N PRO A 93 73.45 -40.63 -1.61
CA PRO A 93 72.64 -39.53 -2.14
C PRO A 93 73.05 -39.18 -3.58
N SER A 94 72.09 -38.75 -4.39
CA SER A 94 72.41 -38.34 -5.75
C SER A 94 73.26 -37.06 -5.74
N ILE A 95 74.04 -36.81 -6.80
CA ILE A 95 74.84 -35.58 -6.90
C ILE A 95 73.96 -34.31 -6.70
N PRO A 96 72.76 -34.18 -7.29
CA PRO A 96 71.85 -33.08 -6.98
C PRO A 96 71.47 -32.94 -5.50
N ASP A 97 71.24 -34.05 -4.79
CA ASP A 97 70.92 -34.03 -3.36
C ASP A 97 72.12 -33.55 -2.54
N LEU A 98 73.34 -33.99 -2.90
CA LEU A 98 74.58 -33.53 -2.28
C LEU A 98 74.86 -32.06 -2.58
N VAL A 99 74.56 -31.58 -3.80
CA VAL A 99 74.66 -30.15 -4.12
C VAL A 99 73.67 -29.35 -3.29
N LEU A 100 72.43 -29.85 -3.13
CA LEU A 100 71.42 -29.21 -2.30
C LEU A 100 71.88 -29.16 -0.83
N TYR A 101 72.33 -30.29 -0.28
CA TYR A 101 72.92 -30.36 1.06
C TYR A 101 74.06 -29.34 1.21
N SER A 102 74.98 -29.30 0.25
CA SER A 102 76.13 -28.39 0.25
C SER A 102 75.73 -26.92 0.27
N ARG A 103 74.58 -26.54 -0.33
CA ARG A 103 74.06 -25.17 -0.25
C ARG A 103 73.52 -24.80 1.13
N TYR A 104 73.02 -25.77 1.90
CA TYR A 104 72.52 -25.53 3.26
C TYR A 104 73.64 -25.55 4.31
N HIS A 105 74.75 -26.24 4.02
CA HIS A 105 75.85 -26.47 4.95
C HIS A 105 77.15 -25.72 4.62
N GLY A 106 77.25 -25.14 3.41
CA GLY A 106 78.35 -24.28 2.96
C GLY A 106 77.85 -22.94 2.40
N ASP A 107 78.58 -22.38 1.42
CA ASP A 107 78.14 -21.18 0.68
C ASP A 107 77.03 -21.55 -0.34
N PRO A 108 75.81 -20.99 -0.21
CA PRO A 108 74.71 -21.28 -1.12
C PRO A 108 74.99 -20.95 -2.60
N ASP A 109 75.81 -19.95 -2.92
CA ASP A 109 76.13 -19.54 -4.29
C ASP A 109 77.39 -20.23 -4.85
N ALA A 110 78.22 -20.78 -3.96
CA ALA A 110 79.45 -21.49 -4.27
C ALA A 110 79.57 -22.87 -3.58
N PRO A 111 78.65 -23.83 -3.82
CA PRO A 111 78.61 -25.12 -3.13
C PRO A 111 79.77 -26.09 -3.48
N TRP A 112 80.69 -25.68 -4.36
CA TRP A 112 81.80 -26.52 -4.83
C TRP A 112 82.72 -26.97 -3.69
N GLY A 113 83.08 -26.06 -2.78
CA GLY A 113 84.00 -26.41 -1.69
C GLY A 113 83.41 -27.48 -0.77
N GLU A 114 82.12 -27.37 -0.47
CA GLU A 114 81.44 -28.28 0.46
C GLU A 114 81.15 -29.64 -0.17
N ILE A 115 80.73 -29.71 -1.43
CA ILE A 115 80.42 -31.01 -2.07
C ILE A 115 81.65 -31.90 -2.22
N GLN A 116 82.85 -31.31 -2.40
CA GLN A 116 84.11 -32.05 -2.53
C GLN A 116 84.47 -32.85 -1.27
N ASN A 117 83.91 -32.49 -0.10
CA ASN A 117 84.06 -33.26 1.14
C ASN A 117 83.26 -34.58 1.11
N TRP A 118 82.23 -34.66 0.27
CA TRP A 118 81.29 -35.78 0.22
C TRP A 118 81.44 -36.60 -1.07
N PHE A 119 81.63 -35.95 -2.22
CA PHE A 119 81.76 -36.60 -3.51
C PHE A 119 82.77 -35.88 -4.40
N ASP A 120 83.76 -36.62 -4.91
CA ASP A 120 84.76 -36.10 -5.84
C ASP A 120 84.14 -35.89 -7.23
N ILE A 121 83.70 -34.65 -7.49
CA ILE A 121 83.24 -34.23 -8.81
C ILE A 121 84.44 -33.67 -9.57
N PRO A 122 84.76 -34.15 -10.78
CA PRO A 122 85.79 -33.52 -11.59
C PRO A 122 85.47 -32.06 -11.92
N ALA A 123 86.46 -31.16 -11.85
CA ALA A 123 86.28 -29.74 -12.15
C ALA A 123 85.66 -29.47 -13.54
N ARG A 124 85.93 -30.35 -14.51
CA ARG A 124 85.34 -30.32 -15.86
C ARG A 124 83.81 -30.48 -15.84
N ASP A 125 83.29 -31.34 -14.96
CA ASP A 125 81.89 -31.78 -14.96
C ASP A 125 81.02 -30.93 -14.01
N TRP A 126 81.66 -30.19 -13.10
CA TRP A 126 81.00 -29.28 -12.15
C TRP A 126 79.99 -28.31 -12.76
N PRO A 127 80.28 -27.61 -13.90
CA PRO A 127 79.34 -26.64 -14.45
C PRO A 127 77.98 -27.26 -14.80
N VAL A 128 77.97 -28.52 -15.24
CA VAL A 128 76.75 -29.25 -15.58
C VAL A 128 75.95 -29.60 -14.33
N TRP A 129 76.60 -30.18 -13.31
CA TRP A 129 75.94 -30.51 -12.05
C TRP A 129 75.44 -29.28 -11.29
N LYS A 130 76.23 -28.20 -11.29
CA LYS A 130 75.82 -26.91 -10.73
C LYS A 130 74.55 -26.40 -11.40
N TRP A 131 74.48 -26.44 -12.73
CA TRP A 131 73.29 -26.00 -13.46
C TRP A 131 72.08 -26.91 -13.21
N LEU A 132 72.24 -28.24 -13.28
CA LEU A 132 71.15 -29.20 -13.06
C LEU A 132 70.54 -29.10 -11.65
N SER A 133 71.34 -28.70 -10.65
CA SER A 133 70.88 -28.48 -9.27
C SER A 133 70.05 -27.21 -9.06
N GLN A 134 70.06 -26.28 -10.02
CA GLN A 134 69.35 -25.01 -9.88
C GLN A 134 67.84 -25.17 -10.16
N GLN A 135 67.03 -24.39 -9.44
CA GLN A 135 65.63 -24.19 -9.79
C GLN A 135 65.56 -23.37 -11.09
N ARG A 136 64.60 -23.71 -11.95
CA ARG A 136 64.35 -23.00 -13.21
C ARG A 136 62.93 -22.46 -13.20
N LEU A 137 62.72 -21.32 -13.86
CA LEU A 137 61.38 -20.78 -14.02
C LEU A 137 60.51 -21.79 -14.77
N THR A 138 59.33 -22.06 -14.25
CA THR A 138 58.33 -22.89 -14.93
C THR A 138 57.60 -22.09 -16.01
N THR A 139 56.91 -22.78 -16.94
CA THR A 139 56.07 -22.13 -17.97
C THR A 139 55.11 -21.11 -17.35
N LEU A 140 54.42 -21.49 -16.26
CA LEU A 140 53.47 -20.64 -15.57
C LEU A 140 54.13 -19.40 -14.92
N GLN A 141 55.32 -19.57 -14.34
CA GLN A 141 56.08 -18.45 -13.78
C GLN A 141 56.52 -17.48 -14.87
N VAL A 142 57.03 -17.98 -16.00
CA VAL A 142 57.43 -17.16 -17.15
C VAL A 142 56.24 -16.39 -17.73
N GLN A 143 55.10 -17.04 -17.96
CA GLN A 143 53.87 -16.35 -18.40
C GLN A 143 53.42 -15.30 -17.37
N THR A 144 53.54 -15.59 -16.07
CA THR A 144 53.19 -14.64 -15.01
C THR A 144 54.09 -13.41 -15.01
N LEU A 145 55.40 -13.60 -15.22
CA LEU A 145 56.35 -12.49 -15.37
C LEU A 145 55.96 -11.62 -16.57
N PHE A 146 55.61 -12.25 -17.70
CA PHE A 146 55.17 -11.53 -18.90
C PHE A 146 53.87 -10.73 -18.68
N ARG A 147 52.83 -11.36 -18.11
CA ARG A 147 51.57 -10.66 -17.78
C ARG A 147 51.75 -9.49 -16.80
N ARG A 148 52.80 -9.54 -15.96
CA ARG A 148 53.17 -8.47 -15.02
C ARG A 148 54.09 -7.42 -15.62
N GLY A 149 54.48 -7.55 -16.89
CA GLY A 149 55.40 -6.63 -17.57
C GLY A 149 56.83 -6.69 -17.08
N LEU A 150 57.23 -7.76 -16.38
CA LEU A 150 58.59 -7.95 -15.87
C LEU A 150 59.55 -8.52 -16.92
N ILE A 151 58.99 -9.10 -17.99
CA ILE A 151 59.69 -9.48 -19.22
C ILE A 151 58.83 -9.03 -20.40
N ASN A 152 59.46 -8.74 -21.54
CA ASN A 152 58.78 -8.26 -22.74
C ASN A 152 58.49 -9.36 -23.78
N GLU A 153 57.88 -8.97 -24.90
CA GLU A 153 57.47 -9.86 -26.00
C GLU A 153 58.63 -10.55 -26.73
N TYR A 154 59.85 -10.01 -26.64
CA TYR A 154 61.05 -10.64 -27.20
C TYR A 154 61.69 -11.62 -26.20
N GLU A 155 61.59 -11.34 -24.91
CA GLU A 155 62.14 -12.19 -23.84
C GLU A 155 61.29 -13.44 -23.59
N LEU A 156 59.97 -13.35 -23.73
CA LEU A 156 59.06 -14.48 -23.46
C LEU A 156 59.37 -15.71 -24.34
N PRO A 157 59.43 -15.63 -25.68
CA PRO A 157 59.75 -16.77 -26.53
C PRO A 157 61.10 -17.39 -26.21
N GLU A 158 62.09 -16.57 -25.83
CA GLU A 158 63.41 -17.04 -25.43
C GLU A 158 63.35 -17.86 -24.13
N LYS A 159 62.64 -17.38 -23.11
CA LYS A 159 62.46 -18.13 -21.85
C LYS A 159 61.68 -19.43 -22.07
N LEU A 160 60.63 -19.42 -22.89
CA LEU A 160 59.88 -20.62 -23.25
C LEU A 160 60.74 -21.63 -24.03
N ALA A 161 61.60 -21.15 -24.92
CA ALA A 161 62.58 -21.98 -25.63
C ALA A 161 63.55 -22.67 -24.65
N ARG A 162 64.08 -21.93 -23.66
CA ARG A 162 64.96 -22.48 -22.62
C ARG A 162 64.28 -23.52 -21.73
N ILE A 163 62.96 -23.42 -21.54
CA ILE A 163 62.16 -24.41 -20.81
C ILE A 163 61.96 -25.70 -21.63
N GLY A 164 61.94 -25.59 -22.97
CA GLY A 164 61.82 -26.72 -23.88
C GLY A 164 60.64 -26.65 -24.86
N TRP A 165 59.91 -25.53 -24.92
CA TRP A 165 58.84 -25.36 -25.91
C TRP A 165 59.40 -25.19 -27.33
N SER A 166 58.80 -25.91 -28.28
CA SER A 166 59.09 -25.82 -29.71
C SER A 166 58.85 -24.40 -30.25
N SER A 167 59.40 -24.04 -31.40
CA SER A 167 59.08 -22.75 -32.05
C SER A 167 57.59 -22.61 -32.31
N ASP A 168 56.92 -23.71 -32.63
CA ASP A 168 55.56 -23.75 -33.13
C ASP A 168 54.54 -23.59 -31.97
N ASP A 169 54.87 -24.10 -30.79
CA ASP A 169 53.98 -24.07 -29.63
C ASP A 169 54.09 -22.77 -28.81
N ARG A 170 55.19 -22.02 -28.92
CA ARG A 170 55.45 -20.84 -28.05
C ARG A 170 54.32 -19.80 -28.12
N GLY A 171 53.78 -19.55 -29.31
CA GLY A 171 52.66 -18.64 -29.49
C GLY A 171 51.37 -19.16 -28.83
N LEU A 172 51.08 -20.45 -28.96
CA LEU A 172 49.92 -21.10 -28.33
C LEU A 172 50.03 -21.07 -26.80
N ILE A 173 51.21 -21.36 -26.28
CA ILE A 173 51.48 -21.31 -24.84
C ILE A 173 51.43 -19.88 -24.33
N GLN A 174 51.89 -18.89 -25.09
CA GLN A 174 51.71 -17.49 -24.73
C GLN A 174 50.22 -17.16 -24.57
N GLU A 175 49.39 -17.55 -25.54
CA GLU A 175 47.95 -17.27 -25.54
C GLU A 175 47.23 -17.95 -24.37
N LEU A 176 47.53 -19.22 -24.10
CA LEU A 176 47.04 -19.95 -22.92
C LEU A 176 47.44 -19.32 -21.58
N GLY A 177 48.38 -18.38 -21.58
CA GLY A 177 48.73 -17.60 -20.41
C GLY A 177 47.64 -16.62 -19.99
N TRP A 178 46.75 -16.19 -20.88
CA TRP A 178 45.71 -15.22 -20.53
C TRP A 178 44.50 -15.90 -19.89
N SER A 179 43.88 -15.22 -18.93
CA SER A 179 42.59 -15.65 -18.40
C SER A 179 41.46 -15.14 -19.29
N ILE A 180 40.59 -16.04 -19.72
CA ILE A 180 39.38 -15.68 -20.46
C ILE A 180 38.29 -15.26 -19.44
N PRO A 181 37.55 -14.16 -19.65
CA PRO A 181 36.41 -13.82 -18.80
C PRO A 181 35.38 -14.96 -18.81
N ASN A 182 34.67 -15.17 -17.71
CA ASN A 182 33.62 -16.20 -17.71
C ASN A 182 32.55 -15.89 -18.78
N ALA A 183 31.92 -16.94 -19.30
CA ALA A 183 30.96 -16.84 -20.41
C ALA A 183 29.83 -15.83 -20.14
N MET A 184 29.34 -15.72 -18.90
CA MET A 184 28.29 -14.76 -18.54
C MET A 184 28.77 -13.31 -18.72
N LEU A 185 30.00 -12.98 -18.31
CA LEU A 185 30.55 -11.62 -18.48
C LEU A 185 30.77 -11.27 -19.95
N LEU A 186 31.26 -12.24 -20.75
CA LEU A 186 31.38 -12.05 -22.20
C LEU A 186 30.01 -11.75 -22.82
N VAL A 187 29.00 -12.57 -22.52
CA VAL A 187 27.64 -12.37 -23.03
C VAL A 187 27.08 -10.99 -22.64
N GLN A 188 27.26 -10.55 -21.39
CA GLN A 188 26.80 -9.22 -20.98
C GLN A 188 27.50 -8.10 -21.77
N GLY A 189 28.82 -8.21 -21.96
CA GLY A 189 29.59 -7.27 -22.77
C GLY A 189 29.17 -7.27 -24.24
N ASP A 190 28.90 -8.44 -24.81
CA ASP A 190 28.50 -8.60 -26.21
C ASP A 190 27.10 -8.07 -26.47
N LEU A 191 26.16 -8.32 -25.55
CA LEU A 191 24.81 -7.75 -25.57
C LEU A 191 24.86 -6.23 -25.49
N GLN A 192 25.69 -5.66 -24.60
CA GLN A 192 25.87 -4.21 -24.50
C GLN A 192 26.44 -3.62 -25.80
N GLN A 193 27.38 -4.33 -26.44
CA GLN A 193 27.98 -3.95 -27.72
C GLN A 193 27.09 -4.22 -28.93
N LYS A 194 25.93 -4.88 -28.74
CA LYS A 194 25.01 -5.30 -29.81
C LYS A 194 25.69 -6.20 -30.86
N ARG A 195 26.54 -7.12 -30.39
CA ARG A 195 27.13 -8.14 -31.28
C ARG A 195 26.05 -9.08 -31.83
N SER A 196 26.36 -9.74 -32.95
CA SER A 196 25.46 -10.73 -33.54
C SER A 196 25.35 -11.98 -32.67
N ALA A 197 24.27 -12.75 -32.86
CA ALA A 197 24.05 -13.97 -32.11
C ALA A 197 25.17 -15.00 -32.36
N GLU A 198 25.68 -15.08 -33.58
CA GLU A 198 26.79 -15.99 -33.94
C GLU A 198 28.07 -15.65 -33.17
N ASN A 199 28.38 -14.36 -33.01
CA ASN A 199 29.54 -13.91 -32.25
C ASN A 199 29.38 -14.22 -30.76
N ILE A 200 28.19 -13.98 -30.19
CA ILE A 200 27.91 -14.30 -28.78
C ILE A 200 28.09 -15.80 -28.50
N LEU A 201 27.59 -16.65 -29.39
CA LEU A 201 27.72 -18.11 -29.24
C LEU A 201 29.19 -18.56 -29.36
N ALA A 202 29.97 -17.94 -30.25
CA ALA A 202 31.39 -18.21 -30.36
C ALA A 202 32.17 -17.77 -29.10
N ASP A 203 31.88 -16.58 -28.58
CA ASP A 203 32.52 -16.03 -27.38
C ASP A 203 32.18 -16.86 -26.12
N ILE A 204 30.95 -17.39 -26.02
CA ILE A 204 30.58 -18.38 -24.98
C ILE A 204 31.49 -19.62 -25.04
N SER A 205 31.78 -20.12 -26.24
CA SER A 205 32.63 -21.31 -26.41
C SER A 205 34.10 -21.05 -26.14
N ILE A 206 34.59 -19.86 -26.43
CA ILE A 206 35.94 -19.42 -26.04
C ILE A 206 36.07 -19.42 -24.51
N ALA A 207 35.00 -19.11 -23.77
CA ALA A 207 34.96 -19.17 -22.31
C ALA A 207 34.61 -20.56 -21.74
N ASP A 208 35.16 -21.62 -22.34
CA ASP A 208 35.13 -23.01 -21.87
C ASP A 208 33.74 -23.70 -21.82
N ILE A 209 32.71 -23.14 -22.47
CA ILE A 209 31.43 -23.83 -22.65
C ILE A 209 31.45 -24.61 -23.97
N ASN A 210 31.20 -25.92 -23.92
CA ASN A 210 31.13 -26.74 -25.13
C ASN A 210 30.16 -26.10 -26.16
N PRO A 211 30.57 -25.92 -27.44
CA PRO A 211 29.73 -25.34 -28.49
C PRO A 211 28.33 -25.94 -28.61
N GLU A 212 28.17 -27.25 -28.34
CA GLU A 212 26.87 -27.92 -28.34
C GLU A 212 25.88 -27.34 -27.32
N TYR A 213 26.39 -26.75 -26.23
CA TYR A 213 25.59 -26.17 -25.15
C TYR A 213 25.58 -24.64 -25.15
N ALA A 214 26.27 -23.98 -26.09
CA ALA A 214 26.38 -22.51 -26.10
C ALA A 214 25.00 -21.82 -26.20
N GLN A 215 24.12 -22.33 -27.06
CA GLN A 215 22.75 -21.81 -27.19
C GLN A 215 21.94 -22.04 -25.91
N SER A 216 21.99 -23.26 -25.36
CA SER A 216 21.31 -23.59 -24.10
C SER A 216 21.81 -22.73 -22.94
N TYR A 217 23.11 -22.45 -22.89
CA TYR A 217 23.72 -21.56 -21.91
C TYR A 217 23.18 -20.14 -22.05
N LEU A 218 23.19 -19.59 -23.28
CA LEU A 218 22.67 -18.26 -23.58
C LEU A 218 21.22 -18.13 -23.11
N ASP A 219 20.35 -19.04 -23.56
CA ASP A 219 18.93 -19.05 -23.18
C ASP A 219 18.75 -19.17 -21.65
N ALA A 220 19.61 -19.95 -20.99
CA ALA A 220 19.60 -20.14 -19.55
C ALA A 220 20.08 -18.92 -18.75
N ILE A 221 20.86 -17.99 -19.32
CA ILE A 221 21.33 -16.78 -18.60
C ILE A 221 20.58 -15.51 -18.98
N LEU A 222 19.90 -15.48 -20.14
CA LEU A 222 19.08 -14.33 -20.53
C LEU A 222 17.97 -14.05 -19.51
N THR A 223 17.65 -12.78 -19.29
CA THR A 223 16.61 -12.39 -18.33
C THR A 223 15.25 -12.96 -18.75
N LYS A 224 14.56 -13.59 -17.78
CA LYS A 224 13.20 -14.09 -17.96
C LYS A 224 12.19 -13.04 -17.45
N PRO A 225 10.95 -13.01 -17.98
CA PRO A 225 9.90 -12.18 -17.43
C PRO A 225 9.67 -12.45 -15.94
N ALA A 226 9.29 -11.42 -15.18
CA ALA A 226 8.92 -11.62 -13.78
C ALA A 226 7.67 -12.51 -13.68
N SER A 227 7.56 -13.29 -12.60
CA SER A 227 6.40 -14.18 -12.39
C SER A 227 5.07 -13.42 -12.40
N GLN A 228 5.04 -12.20 -11.85
CA GLN A 228 3.87 -11.34 -11.88
C GLN A 228 3.47 -10.88 -13.30
N ASP A 229 4.44 -10.63 -14.17
CA ASP A 229 4.17 -10.25 -15.56
C ASP A 229 3.59 -11.42 -16.35
N ILE A 230 4.09 -12.64 -16.11
CA ILE A 230 3.53 -13.88 -16.69
C ILE A 230 2.08 -14.05 -16.23
N ILE A 231 1.81 -13.91 -14.93
CA ILE A 231 0.46 -14.00 -14.37
C ILE A 231 -0.47 -12.97 -15.03
N ALA A 232 -0.05 -11.71 -15.09
CA ALA A 232 -0.84 -10.64 -15.70
C ALA A 232 -1.05 -10.85 -17.21
N TYR A 233 -0.06 -11.39 -17.92
CA TYR A 233 -0.18 -11.74 -19.33
C TYR A 233 -1.18 -12.88 -19.54
N GLU A 234 -1.08 -13.95 -18.75
CA GLU A 234 -1.98 -15.10 -18.81
C GLU A 234 -3.42 -14.69 -18.48
N LEU A 235 -3.67 -13.93 -17.40
CA LEU A 235 -5.01 -13.42 -17.06
C LEU A 235 -5.66 -12.67 -18.22
N ARG A 236 -4.91 -11.85 -18.97
CA ARG A 236 -5.45 -11.07 -20.12
C ARG A 236 -5.89 -11.94 -21.29
N ARG A 237 -5.33 -13.15 -21.41
CA ARG A 237 -5.61 -14.12 -22.48
C ARG A 237 -6.65 -15.14 -22.04
N ASP A 238 -6.40 -15.79 -20.92
CA ASP A 238 -7.21 -16.84 -20.32
C ASP A 238 -7.31 -16.61 -18.79
N PRO A 239 -8.42 -16.02 -18.31
CA PRO A 239 -8.65 -15.81 -16.88
C PRO A 239 -8.62 -17.09 -16.04
N GLU A 240 -8.82 -18.28 -16.63
CA GLU A 240 -8.74 -19.57 -15.92
C GLU A 240 -7.30 -20.03 -15.66
N LEU A 241 -6.31 -19.31 -16.20
CA LEU A 241 -4.88 -19.57 -15.99
C LEU A 241 -4.44 -20.99 -16.41
N SER A 242 -5.02 -21.51 -17.50
CA SER A 242 -4.79 -22.90 -17.93
C SER A 242 -3.31 -23.19 -18.22
N ASN A 243 -2.58 -22.22 -18.78
CA ASN A 243 -1.16 -22.38 -19.15
C ASN A 243 -0.17 -21.87 -18.11
N VAL A 244 -0.63 -21.24 -17.03
CA VAL A 244 0.25 -20.52 -16.09
C VAL A 244 1.34 -21.40 -15.48
N GLY A 245 1.01 -22.65 -15.16
CA GLY A 245 1.97 -23.58 -14.55
C GLY A 245 3.13 -23.90 -15.49
N ARG A 246 2.85 -24.05 -16.78
CA ARG A 246 3.88 -24.27 -17.80
C ARG A 246 4.79 -23.05 -17.92
N GLU A 247 4.23 -21.85 -18.02
CA GLU A 247 5.02 -20.62 -18.21
C GLU A 247 5.85 -20.26 -16.97
N LEU A 248 5.31 -20.45 -15.76
CA LEU A 248 6.07 -20.27 -14.53
C LEU A 248 7.21 -21.28 -14.41
N LYS A 249 6.99 -22.54 -14.80
CA LYS A 249 8.04 -23.57 -14.81
C LYS A 249 9.17 -23.22 -15.78
N ARG A 250 8.87 -22.65 -16.94
CA ARG A 250 9.87 -22.20 -17.94
C ARG A 250 10.85 -21.16 -17.40
N ILE A 251 10.45 -20.36 -16.41
CA ILE A 251 11.32 -19.39 -15.76
C ILE A 251 11.96 -19.90 -14.47
N GLY A 252 11.77 -21.19 -14.14
CA GLY A 252 12.40 -21.84 -13.00
C GLY A 252 11.57 -21.90 -11.71
N ILE A 253 10.27 -21.60 -11.75
CA ILE A 253 9.40 -21.79 -10.58
C ILE A 253 9.13 -23.28 -10.36
N HIS A 254 9.36 -23.75 -9.13
CA HIS A 254 9.09 -25.13 -8.73
C HIS A 254 7.58 -25.44 -8.75
N ASP A 255 7.22 -26.67 -9.14
CA ASP A 255 5.81 -27.08 -9.34
C ASP A 255 4.96 -26.91 -8.06
N ASP A 256 5.55 -27.12 -6.87
CA ASP A 256 4.88 -26.94 -5.56
C ASP A 256 4.39 -25.51 -5.29
N TYR A 257 4.94 -24.50 -5.96
CA TYR A 257 4.53 -23.11 -5.80
C TYR A 257 3.48 -22.67 -6.84
N ILE A 258 3.16 -23.51 -7.84
CA ILE A 258 2.15 -23.18 -8.85
C ILE A 258 0.77 -22.91 -8.22
N PRO A 259 0.27 -23.71 -7.24
CA PRO A 259 -1.00 -23.41 -6.58
C PRO A 259 -1.00 -22.04 -5.89
N LEU A 260 0.11 -21.67 -5.24
CA LEU A 260 0.27 -20.37 -4.58
C LEU A 260 0.15 -19.22 -5.58
N TYR A 261 0.81 -19.29 -6.74
CA TYR A 261 0.68 -18.26 -7.77
C TYR A 261 -0.71 -18.19 -8.39
N ARG A 262 -1.40 -19.34 -8.55
CA ARG A 262 -2.80 -19.37 -9.02
C ARG A 262 -3.74 -18.68 -8.05
N GLU A 263 -3.58 -18.89 -6.75
CA GLU A 263 -4.38 -18.23 -5.73
C GLU A 263 -4.10 -16.71 -5.71
N LEU A 264 -2.82 -16.31 -5.73
CA LEU A 264 -2.41 -14.91 -5.72
C LEU A 264 -2.78 -14.13 -6.99
N ALA A 265 -3.00 -14.82 -8.11
CA ALA A 265 -3.43 -14.19 -9.36
C ALA A 265 -4.82 -13.54 -9.23
N TYR A 266 -5.69 -14.09 -8.38
CA TYR A 266 -7.00 -13.53 -8.14
C TYR A 266 -6.97 -12.48 -7.03
N GLN A 267 -7.18 -11.24 -7.42
CA GLN A 267 -7.12 -10.11 -6.50
C GLN A 267 -8.38 -10.06 -5.65
N ILE A 268 -8.17 -9.91 -4.35
CA ILE A 268 -9.22 -9.53 -3.41
C ILE A 268 -9.32 -7.99 -3.44
N PRO A 269 -10.53 -7.42 -3.57
CA PRO A 269 -10.73 -5.98 -3.49
C PRO A 269 -10.08 -5.34 -2.25
N PRO A 270 -9.60 -4.09 -2.33
CA PRO A 270 -9.16 -3.34 -1.18
C PRO A 270 -10.23 -3.27 -0.08
N ILE A 271 -9.80 -3.24 1.18
CA ILE A 271 -10.73 -3.21 2.33
C ILE A 271 -11.72 -2.03 2.25
N ALA A 272 -11.30 -0.86 1.76
CA ALA A 272 -12.19 0.29 1.58
C ALA A 272 -13.35 0.00 0.61
N ASP A 273 -13.09 -0.74 -0.47
CA ASP A 273 -14.11 -1.12 -1.44
C ASP A 273 -15.03 -2.19 -0.86
N ILE A 274 -14.48 -3.14 -0.10
CA ILE A 274 -15.27 -4.15 0.63
C ILE A 274 -16.20 -3.47 1.66
N ILE A 275 -15.72 -2.47 2.40
CA ILE A 275 -16.55 -1.68 3.32
C ILE A 275 -17.65 -0.95 2.55
N THR A 276 -17.32 -0.33 1.41
CA THR A 276 -18.32 0.33 0.55
C THR A 276 -19.38 -0.65 0.08
N MET A 277 -19.00 -1.86 -0.38
CA MET A 277 -19.92 -2.92 -0.76
C MET A 277 -20.79 -3.39 0.41
N ALA A 278 -20.24 -3.46 1.62
CA ALA A 278 -20.97 -3.82 2.84
C ALA A 278 -22.00 -2.77 3.24
N VAL A 279 -21.60 -1.50 3.26
CA VAL A 279 -22.49 -0.36 3.53
C VAL A 279 -23.59 -0.27 2.47
N ARG A 280 -23.25 -0.53 1.20
CA ARG A 280 -24.22 -0.58 0.10
C ARG A 280 -25.02 -1.88 0.07
N GLU A 281 -24.97 -2.73 1.08
CA GLU A 281 -25.80 -3.95 1.19
C GLU A 281 -25.60 -4.96 0.06
N ALA A 282 -24.48 -4.88 -0.69
CA ALA A 282 -24.16 -5.83 -1.76
C ALA A 282 -23.95 -7.26 -1.22
N PHE A 283 -23.65 -7.41 0.07
CA PHE A 283 -23.53 -8.71 0.74
C PHE A 283 -24.84 -9.24 1.34
N THR A 284 -25.95 -8.50 1.21
CA THR A 284 -27.26 -8.92 1.75
C THR A 284 -28.23 -9.19 0.60
N PRO A 285 -28.38 -10.46 0.16
CA PRO A 285 -29.10 -10.80 -1.07
C PRO A 285 -30.53 -10.27 -1.13
N SER A 286 -31.26 -10.28 -0.01
CA SER A 286 -32.64 -9.78 0.05
C SER A 286 -32.74 -8.26 -0.17
N ILE A 287 -31.80 -7.48 0.37
CA ILE A 287 -31.76 -6.02 0.19
C ILE A 287 -31.26 -5.68 -1.21
N ALA A 288 -30.18 -6.33 -1.66
CA ALA A 288 -29.65 -6.11 -3.00
C ALA A 288 -30.68 -6.45 -4.09
N ALA A 289 -31.48 -7.51 -3.91
CA ALA A 289 -32.61 -7.83 -4.78
C ALA A 289 -33.73 -6.78 -4.70
N LYS A 290 -34.09 -6.30 -3.50
CA LYS A 290 -35.09 -5.23 -3.33
C LYS A 290 -34.66 -3.93 -4.04
N PHE A 291 -33.37 -3.62 -4.02
CA PHE A 291 -32.80 -2.42 -4.65
C PHE A 291 -32.45 -2.60 -6.12
N GLY A 292 -32.60 -3.81 -6.69
CA GLY A 292 -32.19 -4.08 -8.07
C GLY A 292 -30.69 -3.89 -8.31
N GLN A 293 -29.84 -4.02 -7.30
CA GLN A 293 -28.42 -3.61 -7.38
C GLN A 293 -27.61 -4.38 -8.42
N TYR A 294 -28.02 -5.62 -8.70
CA TYR A 294 -27.39 -6.48 -9.70
C TYR A 294 -28.04 -6.38 -11.09
N GLU A 295 -29.07 -5.55 -11.25
CA GLU A 295 -29.71 -5.30 -12.55
C GLU A 295 -28.75 -4.57 -13.50
N ASP A 296 -28.98 -4.71 -14.81
CA ASP A 296 -28.18 -4.14 -15.88
C ASP A 296 -26.68 -4.51 -15.85
N PHE A 297 -26.29 -5.59 -15.16
CA PHE A 297 -24.89 -6.03 -15.08
C PHE A 297 -24.32 -6.35 -16.49
N PRO A 298 -23.34 -5.57 -16.97
CA PRO A 298 -22.85 -5.74 -18.33
C PRO A 298 -21.90 -6.93 -18.41
N LYS A 299 -22.23 -7.95 -19.21
CA LYS A 299 -21.34 -9.13 -19.40
C LYS A 299 -19.90 -8.78 -19.82
N PRO A 300 -19.64 -7.71 -20.62
CA PRO A 300 -18.27 -7.27 -20.89
C PRO A 300 -17.47 -6.89 -19.64
N LEU A 301 -18.11 -6.33 -18.59
CA LEU A 301 -17.43 -6.00 -17.33
C LEU A 301 -16.86 -7.24 -16.67
N GLU A 302 -17.62 -8.34 -16.60
CA GLU A 302 -17.13 -9.62 -16.07
C GLU A 302 -15.90 -10.12 -16.83
N THR A 303 -15.92 -9.99 -18.16
CA THR A 303 -14.81 -10.40 -19.03
C THR A 303 -13.55 -9.59 -18.74
N TRP A 304 -13.67 -8.26 -18.66
CA TRP A 304 -12.52 -7.39 -18.39
C TRP A 304 -12.04 -7.46 -16.94
N ALA A 305 -12.95 -7.67 -15.99
CA ALA A 305 -12.66 -7.91 -14.58
C ALA A 305 -11.85 -9.20 -14.39
N GLY A 306 -12.28 -10.31 -15.02
CA GLY A 306 -11.54 -11.57 -15.01
C GLY A 306 -10.12 -11.42 -15.54
N LYS A 307 -9.93 -10.63 -16.62
CA LYS A 307 -8.61 -10.30 -17.18
C LYS A 307 -7.71 -9.46 -16.27
N LYS A 308 -8.26 -8.93 -15.18
CA LYS A 308 -7.53 -8.22 -14.12
C LYS A 308 -7.37 -9.07 -12.85
N GLY A 309 -7.78 -10.34 -12.88
CA GLY A 309 -7.74 -11.23 -11.72
C GLY A 309 -8.92 -11.03 -10.77
N LEU A 310 -9.99 -10.35 -11.20
CA LEU A 310 -11.16 -10.19 -10.35
C LEU A 310 -12.18 -11.29 -10.65
N SER A 311 -12.62 -12.02 -9.61
CA SER A 311 -13.61 -13.08 -9.79
C SER A 311 -14.96 -12.53 -10.25
N PRO A 312 -15.80 -13.36 -10.91
CA PRO A 312 -17.15 -12.94 -11.32
C PRO A 312 -18.00 -12.41 -10.17
N ASP A 313 -17.86 -12.98 -8.97
CA ASP A 313 -18.58 -12.55 -7.78
C ASP A 313 -18.13 -11.16 -7.32
N TRP A 314 -16.83 -10.88 -7.32
CA TRP A 314 -16.33 -9.55 -6.98
C TRP A 314 -16.74 -8.51 -8.03
N ALA A 315 -16.69 -8.85 -9.33
CA ALA A 315 -17.14 -7.96 -10.39
C ALA A 315 -18.62 -7.55 -10.22
N LYS A 316 -19.47 -8.52 -9.89
CA LYS A 316 -20.89 -8.27 -9.58
C LYS A 316 -21.07 -7.39 -8.34
N ARG A 317 -20.24 -7.55 -7.30
CA ARG A 317 -20.34 -6.73 -6.08
C ARG A 317 -19.89 -5.29 -6.28
N TYR A 318 -18.84 -5.05 -7.08
CA TYR A 318 -18.51 -3.69 -7.51
C TYR A 318 -19.66 -3.04 -8.26
N TRP A 319 -20.30 -3.81 -9.15
CA TRP A 319 -21.50 -3.34 -9.81
C TRP A 319 -22.61 -3.05 -8.79
N ALA A 320 -22.92 -3.94 -7.86
CA ALA A 320 -23.95 -3.68 -6.86
C ALA A 320 -23.70 -2.41 -6.01
N ALA A 321 -22.44 -2.05 -5.77
CA ALA A 321 -22.06 -0.89 -4.97
C ALA A 321 -21.92 0.42 -5.77
N HIS A 322 -21.95 0.39 -7.11
CA HIS A 322 -21.62 1.56 -7.95
C HIS A 322 -22.72 2.64 -7.99
N TRP A 323 -23.96 2.28 -7.66
CA TRP A 323 -25.13 3.13 -7.85
C TRP A 323 -25.07 4.41 -6.99
N SER A 324 -25.57 5.51 -7.56
CA SER A 324 -25.85 6.74 -6.79
C SER A 324 -27.25 6.63 -6.16
N LEU A 325 -27.30 6.51 -4.84
CA LEU A 325 -28.56 6.39 -4.10
C LEU A 325 -29.22 7.77 -3.92
N PRO A 326 -30.56 7.83 -3.74
CA PRO A 326 -31.26 9.06 -3.40
C PRO A 326 -30.67 9.72 -2.13
N SER A 327 -30.60 11.05 -2.10
CA SER A 327 -30.11 11.79 -0.92
C SER A 327 -31.10 11.68 0.25
N PRO A 328 -30.68 12.00 1.49
CA PRO A 328 -31.59 12.03 2.64
C PRO A 328 -32.80 12.96 2.41
N GLN A 329 -32.61 14.11 1.74
CA GLN A 329 -33.71 15.03 1.42
C GLN A 329 -34.69 14.43 0.42
N GLN A 330 -34.20 13.71 -0.59
CA GLN A 330 -35.07 12.96 -1.51
C GLN A 330 -35.81 11.84 -0.77
N GLY A 331 -35.14 11.15 0.16
CA GLY A 331 -35.75 10.18 1.06
C GLY A 331 -36.89 10.78 1.89
N PHE A 332 -36.68 11.95 2.47
CA PHE A 332 -37.73 12.66 3.22
C PHE A 332 -38.91 13.06 2.33
N GLU A 333 -38.64 13.54 1.11
CA GLU A 333 -39.70 13.88 0.17
C GLU A 333 -40.51 12.63 -0.25
N MET A 334 -39.85 11.50 -0.50
CA MET A 334 -40.52 10.23 -0.78
C MET A 334 -41.38 9.78 0.41
N LEU A 335 -40.89 9.94 1.65
CA LEU A 335 -41.65 9.65 2.86
C LEU A 335 -42.89 10.56 2.98
N HIS A 336 -42.75 11.86 2.77
CA HIS A 336 -43.86 12.82 2.85
C HIS A 336 -44.93 12.58 1.79
N ARG A 337 -44.53 12.09 0.61
CA ARG A 337 -45.43 11.74 -0.48
C ARG A 337 -46.06 10.35 -0.32
N GLY A 338 -45.70 9.60 0.74
CA GLY A 338 -46.19 8.24 0.99
C GLY A 338 -45.67 7.21 -0.03
N VAL A 339 -44.59 7.52 -0.75
CA VAL A 339 -43.98 6.62 -1.74
C VAL A 339 -43.14 5.55 -1.05
N ILE A 340 -42.55 5.89 0.10
CA ILE A 340 -41.84 4.94 0.97
C ILE A 340 -42.35 5.07 2.41
N ASN A 341 -42.16 4.01 3.19
CA ASN A 341 -42.42 4.03 4.64
C ASN A 341 -41.16 4.34 5.46
N ARG A 342 -41.29 4.38 6.79
CA ARG A 342 -40.18 4.70 7.72
C ARG A 342 -39.07 3.65 7.69
N ASP A 343 -39.40 2.37 7.54
CA ASP A 343 -38.42 1.28 7.50
C ASP A 343 -37.59 1.32 6.21
N GLU A 344 -38.23 1.71 5.10
CA GLU A 344 -37.57 1.94 3.82
C GLU A 344 -36.67 3.18 3.84
N LEU A 345 -37.09 4.24 4.54
CA LEU A 345 -36.22 5.39 4.78
C LEU A 345 -35.01 5.00 5.65
N ASP A 346 -35.19 4.21 6.71
CA ASP A 346 -34.06 3.74 7.53
C ASP A 346 -33.09 2.88 6.71
N MET A 347 -33.61 2.01 5.83
CA MET A 347 -32.82 1.21 4.90
C MET A 347 -32.02 2.09 3.92
N LEU A 348 -32.63 3.16 3.38
CA LEU A 348 -31.93 4.12 2.53
C LEU A 348 -30.82 4.84 3.32
N LEU A 349 -31.11 5.36 4.51
CA LEU A 349 -30.13 6.05 5.35
C LEU A 349 -28.98 5.12 5.75
N ARG A 350 -29.26 3.84 6.01
CA ARG A 350 -28.25 2.81 6.21
C ARG A 350 -27.32 2.67 5.01
N ALA A 351 -27.89 2.53 3.81
CA ALA A 351 -27.11 2.39 2.58
C ALA A 351 -26.33 3.65 2.17
N LEU A 352 -26.74 4.82 2.69
CA LEU A 352 -26.01 6.09 2.58
C LEU A 352 -24.91 6.26 3.63
N ASP A 353 -24.62 5.23 4.43
CA ASP A 353 -23.65 5.25 5.53
C ASP A 353 -23.99 6.22 6.68
N VAL A 354 -25.28 6.51 6.89
CA VAL A 354 -25.70 7.28 8.07
C VAL A 354 -25.60 6.38 9.30
N MET A 355 -24.81 6.80 10.29
CA MET A 355 -24.64 6.03 11.53
C MET A 355 -26.00 5.73 12.18
N PRO A 356 -26.22 4.52 12.74
CA PRO A 356 -27.50 4.14 13.35
C PRO A 356 -28.03 5.16 14.37
N PHE A 357 -27.15 5.76 15.17
CA PHE A 357 -27.50 6.80 16.15
C PHE A 357 -28.18 8.03 15.52
N TRP A 358 -27.81 8.39 14.28
CA TRP A 358 -28.32 9.59 13.61
C TRP A 358 -29.58 9.33 12.78
N ARG A 359 -29.89 8.09 12.38
CA ARG A 359 -30.99 7.79 11.46
C ARG A 359 -32.35 8.23 12.00
N GLU A 360 -32.66 7.85 13.24
CA GLU A 360 -33.92 8.24 13.88
C GLU A 360 -34.00 9.76 14.11
N ARG A 361 -32.88 10.39 14.49
CA ARG A 361 -32.81 11.84 14.73
C ARG A 361 -32.99 12.65 13.44
N LEU A 362 -32.36 12.21 12.35
CA LEU A 362 -32.54 12.79 11.03
C LEU A 362 -33.96 12.59 10.51
N THR A 363 -34.55 11.41 10.72
CA THR A 363 -35.95 11.16 10.38
C THR A 363 -36.91 12.07 11.17
N GLY A 364 -36.61 12.33 12.45
CA GLY A 364 -37.42 13.22 13.30
C GLY A 364 -37.47 14.69 12.85
N ILE A 365 -36.56 15.11 11.96
CA ILE A 365 -36.56 16.46 11.37
C ILE A 365 -37.04 16.48 9.91
N ALA A 366 -37.51 15.34 9.38
CA ALA A 366 -38.02 15.27 8.01
C ALA A 366 -39.23 16.20 7.82
N PHE A 367 -40.17 16.16 8.77
CA PHE A 367 -41.41 16.91 8.68
C PHE A 367 -41.22 18.40 9.01
N ARG A 368 -41.98 19.24 8.30
CA ARG A 368 -41.98 20.69 8.54
C ARG A 368 -42.64 21.00 9.89
N ARG A 369 -42.05 21.95 10.61
CA ARG A 369 -42.66 22.55 11.81
C ARG A 369 -43.76 23.54 11.42
N LEU A 370 -44.69 23.80 12.34
CA LEU A 370 -45.76 24.78 12.14
C LEU A 370 -45.17 26.17 11.86
N THR A 371 -45.75 26.91 10.91
CA THR A 371 -45.26 28.26 10.62
C THR A 371 -45.69 29.22 11.72
N ARG A 372 -44.94 30.32 11.91
CA ARG A 372 -45.32 31.39 12.86
C ARG A 372 -46.73 31.93 12.61
N VAL A 373 -47.19 31.91 11.36
CA VAL A 373 -48.53 32.38 10.98
C VAL A 373 -49.58 31.38 11.43
N ASP A 374 -49.36 30.10 11.18
CA ASP A 374 -50.30 29.03 11.55
C ASP A 374 -50.38 28.86 13.06
N ILE A 375 -49.26 28.95 13.78
CA ILE A 375 -49.24 28.98 15.25
C ILE A 375 -50.18 30.06 15.80
N ARG A 376 -50.06 31.31 15.30
CA ARG A 376 -50.95 32.41 15.72
C ARG A 376 -52.41 32.17 15.36
N ARG A 377 -52.67 31.65 14.15
CA ARG A 377 -54.04 31.36 13.69
C ARG A 377 -54.68 30.26 14.52
N MET A 378 -53.96 29.19 14.81
CA MET A 378 -54.40 28.05 15.63
C MET A 378 -54.69 28.48 17.06
N TYR A 379 -53.82 29.28 17.68
CA TYR A 379 -54.10 29.85 19.00
C TYR A 379 -55.36 30.73 19.00
N ARG A 380 -55.49 31.63 18.01
CA ARG A 380 -56.64 32.53 17.90
C ARG A 380 -57.99 31.81 17.82
N VAL A 381 -58.03 30.63 17.22
CA VAL A 381 -59.25 29.81 17.09
C VAL A 381 -59.38 28.74 18.17
N GLY A 382 -58.49 28.73 19.17
CA GLY A 382 -58.56 27.81 20.32
C GLY A 382 -58.06 26.39 20.06
N VAL A 383 -57.34 26.15 18.95
CA VAL A 383 -56.72 24.84 18.64
C VAL A 383 -55.47 24.62 19.47
N MET A 384 -54.77 25.68 19.87
CA MET A 384 -53.56 25.62 20.70
C MET A 384 -53.75 26.41 22.00
N THR A 385 -53.17 25.89 23.07
CA THR A 385 -52.96 26.58 24.34
C THR A 385 -51.74 27.49 24.30
N GLU A 386 -51.60 28.39 25.27
CA GLU A 386 -50.43 29.26 25.39
C GLU A 386 -49.12 28.45 25.56
N LYS A 387 -49.18 27.34 26.31
CA LYS A 387 -48.06 26.43 26.49
C LYS A 387 -47.62 25.80 25.16
N GLU A 388 -48.58 25.30 24.37
CA GLU A 388 -48.28 24.71 23.06
C GLU A 388 -47.76 25.74 22.06
N VAL A 389 -48.21 27.01 22.15
CA VAL A 389 -47.63 28.11 21.35
C VAL A 389 -46.16 28.33 21.69
N TYR A 390 -45.81 28.32 22.98
CA TYR A 390 -44.43 28.40 23.43
C TYR A 390 -43.59 27.22 22.90
N GLU A 391 -44.07 25.99 23.07
CA GLU A 391 -43.39 24.78 22.58
C GLU A 391 -43.17 24.82 21.06
N ALA A 392 -44.17 25.24 20.28
CA ALA A 392 -44.05 25.38 18.83
C ALA A 392 -43.02 26.44 18.41
N TYR A 393 -42.85 27.53 19.16
CA TYR A 393 -41.77 28.50 18.90
C TYR A 393 -40.39 27.94 19.27
N VAL A 394 -40.28 27.12 20.32
CA VAL A 394 -39.03 26.41 20.63
C VAL A 394 -38.67 25.44 19.50
N GLU A 395 -39.63 24.69 18.96
CA GLU A 395 -39.41 23.78 17.83
C GLU A 395 -38.98 24.49 16.54
N LEU A 396 -39.34 25.76 16.37
CA LEU A 396 -38.86 26.61 15.27
C LEU A 396 -37.42 27.10 15.46
N GLY A 397 -36.79 26.80 16.61
CA GLY A 397 -35.41 27.16 16.92
C GLY A 397 -35.24 28.50 17.63
N TYR A 398 -36.31 29.10 18.15
CA TYR A 398 -36.18 30.29 19.01
C TYR A 398 -35.61 29.88 20.38
N ASN A 399 -34.73 30.72 20.94
CA ASN A 399 -34.25 30.55 22.31
C ASN A 399 -35.40 30.76 23.32
N GLU A 400 -35.24 30.30 24.56
CA GLU A 400 -36.27 30.39 25.61
C GLU A 400 -36.85 31.81 25.78
N ARG A 401 -35.98 32.83 25.83
CA ARG A 401 -36.40 34.22 26.00
C ARG A 401 -37.32 34.67 24.87
N ASP A 402 -36.93 34.40 23.63
CA ASP A 402 -37.64 34.89 22.45
C ASP A 402 -38.89 34.03 22.17
N SER A 403 -38.88 32.74 22.50
CA SER A 403 -40.08 31.90 22.52
C SER A 403 -41.13 32.44 23.48
N ARG A 404 -40.76 32.82 24.72
CA ARG A 404 -41.69 33.46 25.68
C ARG A 404 -42.25 34.76 25.15
N ARG A 405 -41.41 35.64 24.59
CA ARG A 405 -41.85 36.92 24.01
C ARG A 405 -42.80 36.73 22.83
N MET A 406 -42.54 35.76 21.97
CA MET A 406 -43.39 35.44 20.83
C MET A 406 -44.74 34.86 21.26
N SER A 407 -44.76 34.03 22.31
CA SER A 407 -45.99 33.57 22.94
C SER A 407 -46.79 34.73 23.53
N ASP A 408 -46.17 35.55 24.39
CA ASP A 408 -46.81 36.73 24.99
C ASP A 408 -47.41 37.66 23.93
N PHE A 409 -46.64 37.90 22.87
CA PHE A 409 -47.09 38.70 21.73
C PHE A 409 -48.32 38.07 21.06
N THR A 410 -48.31 36.76 20.82
CA THR A 410 -49.42 36.04 20.19
C THR A 410 -50.69 36.07 21.05
N VAL A 411 -50.54 35.90 22.36
CA VAL A 411 -51.64 35.99 23.33
C VAL A 411 -52.23 37.40 23.34
N LYS A 412 -51.39 38.41 23.57
CA LYS A 412 -51.83 39.83 23.63
C LYS A 412 -52.46 40.28 22.32
N GLN A 413 -51.89 39.90 21.18
CA GLN A 413 -52.45 40.25 19.87
C GLN A 413 -53.82 39.60 19.65
N THR A 414 -53.98 38.33 20.04
CA THR A 414 -55.27 37.62 19.96
C THR A 414 -56.32 38.28 20.85
N LEU A 415 -56.00 38.56 22.12
CA LEU A 415 -56.91 39.20 23.07
C LEU A 415 -57.34 40.60 22.61
N ALA A 416 -56.40 41.40 22.12
CA ALA A 416 -56.70 42.73 21.56
C ALA A 416 -57.65 42.65 20.34
N THR A 417 -57.56 41.57 19.55
CA THR A 417 -58.45 41.37 18.39
C THR A 417 -59.82 40.85 18.82
N GLN A 418 -59.90 40.03 19.88
CA GLN A 418 -61.14 39.43 20.37
C GLN A 418 -61.98 40.39 21.23
N SER A 419 -61.36 41.30 21.98
CA SER A 419 -62.09 42.16 22.92
C SER A 419 -63.14 43.05 22.24
N LYS A 420 -63.01 43.33 20.93
CA LYS A 420 -63.82 44.28 20.12
C LYS A 420 -63.96 45.69 20.73
N PHE A 421 -63.40 45.91 21.91
CA PHE A 421 -63.49 47.09 22.74
C PHE A 421 -62.22 47.87 22.52
N THR A 422 -62.34 48.99 21.80
CA THR A 422 -61.19 49.74 21.30
C THR A 422 -60.82 50.88 22.23
N ALA A 423 -59.59 51.40 22.09
CA ALA A 423 -59.20 52.65 22.74
C ALA A 423 -60.18 53.80 22.43
N ARG A 424 -60.79 53.80 21.23
CA ARG A 424 -61.82 54.77 20.85
C ARG A 424 -63.09 54.63 21.70
N ASP A 425 -63.53 53.41 21.96
CA ASP A 425 -64.72 53.15 22.78
C ASP A 425 -64.50 53.59 24.23
N ILE A 426 -63.30 53.34 24.76
CA ILE A 426 -62.89 53.78 26.10
C ILE A 426 -62.84 55.31 26.19
N ILE A 427 -62.22 55.97 25.21
CA ILE A 427 -62.15 57.44 25.17
C ILE A 427 -63.56 58.05 25.04
N ASN A 428 -64.46 57.44 24.29
CA ASN A 428 -65.85 57.89 24.17
C ASN A 428 -66.61 57.73 25.49
N ALA A 429 -66.49 56.57 26.15
CA ALA A 429 -67.11 56.31 27.45
C ALA A 429 -66.59 57.29 28.50
N TYR A 430 -65.28 57.54 28.51
CA TYR A 430 -64.68 58.57 29.34
C TYR A 430 -65.28 59.94 28.96
N SER A 431 -65.21 60.37 27.71
CA SER A 431 -65.71 61.70 27.29
C SER A 431 -67.18 61.97 27.64
N LYS A 432 -68.01 60.93 27.79
CA LYS A 432 -69.42 61.02 28.19
C LYS A 432 -69.69 60.85 29.70
N TYR A 433 -68.66 60.87 30.54
CA TYR A 433 -68.76 60.66 32.00
C TYR A 433 -69.30 59.28 32.40
N ILE A 434 -69.23 58.28 31.51
CA ILE A 434 -69.66 56.90 31.82
C ILE A 434 -68.63 56.21 32.72
N ILE A 435 -67.35 56.51 32.52
CA ILE A 435 -66.23 55.99 33.33
C ILE A 435 -65.35 57.13 33.86
N ASN A 436 -64.70 56.87 34.99
CA ASN A 436 -63.79 57.81 35.63
C ASN A 436 -62.36 57.70 35.05
N ARG A 437 -61.46 58.58 35.50
CA ARG A 437 -60.08 58.66 34.98
C ARG A 437 -59.27 57.39 35.27
N SER A 438 -59.43 56.82 36.46
CA SER A 438 -58.73 55.62 36.86
C SER A 438 -59.19 54.42 36.03
N GLU A 439 -60.49 54.28 35.82
CA GLU A 439 -61.08 53.23 34.99
C GLU A 439 -60.65 53.35 33.52
N ALA A 440 -60.68 54.57 32.96
CA ALA A 440 -60.20 54.82 31.60
C ALA A 440 -58.71 54.48 31.45
N GLN A 441 -57.89 54.82 32.44
CA GLN A 441 -56.47 54.47 32.44
C GLN A 441 -56.25 52.96 32.46
N SER A 442 -56.91 52.23 33.35
CA SER A 442 -56.81 50.76 33.43
C SER A 442 -57.24 50.09 32.12
N LEU A 443 -58.39 50.49 31.57
CA LEU A 443 -58.92 49.92 30.33
C LEU A 443 -58.03 50.25 29.12
N LEU A 444 -57.41 51.44 29.06
CA LEU A 444 -56.47 51.79 27.99
C LEU A 444 -55.21 50.93 28.03
N ILE A 445 -54.68 50.62 29.22
CA ILE A 445 -53.56 49.68 29.39
C ILE A 445 -53.96 48.29 28.86
N GLU A 446 -55.15 47.83 29.24
CA GLU A 446 -55.65 46.50 28.91
C GLU A 446 -55.84 46.29 27.40
N VAL A 447 -56.31 47.31 26.67
CA VAL A 447 -56.42 47.26 25.20
C VAL A 447 -55.09 47.53 24.47
N GLY A 448 -53.99 47.65 25.20
CA GLY A 448 -52.63 47.71 24.65
C GLY A 448 -52.08 49.12 24.37
N VAL A 449 -52.68 50.17 24.94
CA VAL A 449 -52.09 51.51 24.88
C VAL A 449 -50.88 51.58 25.81
N LYS A 450 -49.72 51.97 25.28
CA LYS A 450 -48.51 52.13 26.08
C LYS A 450 -48.74 53.16 27.19
N SER A 451 -48.30 52.83 28.41
CA SER A 451 -48.47 53.64 29.62
C SER A 451 -48.01 55.10 29.45
N GLU A 452 -46.89 55.31 28.74
CA GLU A 452 -46.34 56.62 28.40
C GLU A 452 -47.31 57.53 27.63
N ASN A 453 -48.19 56.95 26.80
CA ASN A 453 -49.13 57.69 25.97
C ASN A 453 -50.48 57.96 26.64
N ILE A 454 -50.80 57.25 27.73
CA ILE A 454 -52.14 57.28 28.33
C ILE A 454 -52.46 58.67 28.90
N SER A 455 -51.48 59.29 29.56
CA SER A 455 -51.64 60.64 30.11
C SER A 455 -52.03 61.64 29.01
N PHE A 456 -51.33 61.61 27.88
CA PHE A 456 -51.62 62.45 26.72
C PHE A 456 -53.01 62.16 26.13
N ILE A 457 -53.38 60.89 25.96
CA ILE A 457 -54.68 60.49 25.42
C ILE A 457 -55.85 60.95 26.32
N ILE A 458 -55.72 60.75 27.63
CA ILE A 458 -56.73 61.20 28.60
C ILE A 458 -56.81 62.74 28.63
N SER A 459 -55.68 63.44 28.54
CA SER A 459 -55.67 64.91 28.47
C SER A 459 -56.41 65.43 27.22
N THR A 460 -56.19 64.78 26.07
CA THR A 460 -56.89 65.11 24.82
C THR A 460 -58.41 64.86 24.96
N ALA A 461 -58.80 63.78 25.64
CA ALA A 461 -60.20 63.51 25.93
C ALA A 461 -60.82 64.53 26.90
N ASN A 462 -60.06 65.06 27.87
CA ASN A 462 -60.50 66.15 28.74
C ASN A 462 -60.76 67.44 27.96
N TYR A 463 -59.87 67.82 27.04
CA TYR A 463 -60.13 68.97 26.15
C TYR A 463 -61.42 68.77 25.35
N LYS A 464 -61.65 67.58 24.80
CA LYS A 464 -62.92 67.26 24.09
C LYS A 464 -64.15 67.33 25.01
N ARG A 465 -64.04 66.91 26.27
CA ARG A 465 -65.10 67.07 27.28
C ARG A 465 -65.42 68.54 27.52
N GLU A 466 -64.40 69.37 27.71
CA GLU A 466 -64.56 70.82 27.95
C GLU A 466 -65.17 71.52 26.74
N TRP A 467 -64.75 71.14 25.52
CA TRP A 467 -65.35 71.62 24.29
C TRP A 467 -66.83 71.25 24.19
N ALA A 468 -67.18 69.99 24.43
CA ALA A 468 -68.58 69.54 24.39
C ALA A 468 -69.45 70.23 25.45
N ARG A 469 -68.92 70.47 26.65
CA ARG A 469 -69.59 71.24 27.71
C ARG A 469 -69.80 72.69 27.29
N THR A 470 -68.79 73.32 26.70
CA THR A 470 -68.88 74.70 26.20
C THR A 470 -69.89 74.81 25.07
N ASP A 471 -69.88 73.88 24.13
CA ASP A 471 -70.84 73.80 23.02
C ASP A 471 -72.28 73.58 23.50
N SER A 472 -72.48 72.76 24.54
CA SER A 472 -73.78 72.59 25.19
C SER A 472 -74.27 73.89 25.83
N LYS A 473 -73.38 74.67 26.46
CA LYS A 473 -73.72 75.98 27.03
C LYS A 473 -74.02 77.00 25.93
N ILE A 474 -73.23 77.05 24.86
CA ILE A 474 -73.49 77.88 23.67
C ILE A 474 -74.86 77.55 23.11
N THR A 475 -75.19 76.25 22.97
CA THR A 475 -76.51 75.80 22.50
C THR A 475 -77.64 76.21 23.44
N ALA A 476 -77.43 76.15 24.76
CA ALA A 476 -78.40 76.64 25.73
C ALA A 476 -78.64 78.16 25.59
N ILE A 477 -77.57 78.95 25.45
CA ILE A 477 -77.64 80.40 25.25
C ILE A 477 -78.32 80.71 23.91
N ARG A 478 -77.97 80.00 22.83
CA ARG A 478 -78.64 80.09 21.51
C ARG A 478 -80.14 79.87 21.65
N ASN A 479 -80.54 78.84 22.39
CA ASN A 479 -81.95 78.51 22.57
C ASN A 479 -82.69 79.59 23.38
N LEU A 480 -82.03 80.24 24.33
CA LEU A 480 -82.60 81.37 25.10
C LEU A 480 -82.71 82.64 24.24
N TYR A 481 -81.70 82.91 23.39
CA TYR A 481 -81.73 83.99 22.40
C TYR A 481 -82.84 83.79 21.36
N LYS A 482 -82.94 82.58 20.76
CA LYS A 482 -84.00 82.21 19.79
C LYS A 482 -85.42 82.23 20.36
N LYS A 483 -85.57 82.25 21.69
CA LYS A 483 -86.87 82.36 22.38
C LYS A 483 -87.13 83.78 22.87
N GLU A 484 -86.31 84.75 22.46
CA GLU A 484 -86.37 86.17 22.86
C GLU A 484 -86.25 86.40 24.37
N VAL A 485 -85.73 85.39 25.11
CA VAL A 485 -85.46 85.52 26.55
C VAL A 485 -84.18 86.32 26.77
N TYR A 486 -83.21 86.20 25.86
CA TYR A 486 -82.02 87.04 25.80
C TYR A 486 -82.09 87.96 24.58
N ASP A 487 -81.82 89.25 24.79
CA ASP A 487 -81.54 90.18 23.71
C ASP A 487 -80.08 90.04 23.22
N ASP A 488 -79.72 90.75 22.15
CA ASP A 488 -78.38 90.67 21.54
C ASP A 488 -77.26 90.96 22.54
N ASN A 489 -77.43 92.02 23.36
CA ASN A 489 -76.45 92.42 24.38
C ASN A 489 -76.28 91.34 25.46
N LYS A 490 -77.39 90.74 25.91
CA LYS A 490 -77.40 89.71 26.94
C LYS A 490 -76.82 88.39 26.43
N ALA A 491 -77.16 87.96 25.23
CA ALA A 491 -76.60 86.76 24.61
C ALA A 491 -75.09 86.89 24.38
N ARG A 492 -74.62 88.05 23.88
CA ARG A 492 -73.20 88.37 23.75
C ARG A 492 -72.47 88.32 25.09
N SER A 493 -73.05 88.93 26.14
CA SER A 493 -72.47 88.92 27.48
C SER A 493 -72.36 87.50 28.07
N GLU A 494 -73.39 86.67 27.94
CA GLU A 494 -73.34 85.29 28.43
C GLU A 494 -72.41 84.39 27.61
N LEU A 495 -72.25 84.64 26.31
CA LEU A 495 -71.25 83.96 25.47
C LEU A 495 -69.82 84.36 25.82
N LEU A 496 -69.56 85.64 26.07
CA LEU A 496 -68.25 86.13 26.51
C LEU A 496 -67.86 85.57 27.89
N ARG A 497 -68.84 85.32 28.76
CA ARG A 497 -68.64 84.61 30.05
C ARG A 497 -68.23 83.15 29.92
N LEU A 498 -68.27 82.58 28.72
CA LEU A 498 -67.71 81.26 28.42
C LEU A 498 -66.24 81.32 27.97
N ASP A 499 -65.59 82.48 28.12
CA ASP A 499 -64.20 82.75 27.68
C ASP A 499 -63.98 82.47 26.19
N LEU A 500 -65.01 82.70 25.36
CA LEU A 500 -64.93 82.57 23.90
C LEU A 500 -64.21 83.79 23.30
N PRO A 501 -63.35 83.61 22.28
CA PRO A 501 -62.80 84.74 21.53
C PRO A 501 -63.91 85.62 20.96
N ALA A 502 -63.73 86.94 21.00
CA ALA A 502 -64.73 87.91 20.55
C ALA A 502 -65.21 87.65 19.11
N GLU A 503 -64.27 87.36 18.20
CA GLU A 503 -64.54 86.97 16.82
C GLU A 503 -65.50 85.77 16.72
N ARG A 504 -65.35 84.76 17.59
CA ARG A 504 -66.23 83.59 17.61
C ARG A 504 -67.63 83.95 18.14
N VAL A 505 -67.72 84.87 19.09
CA VAL A 505 -69.02 85.38 19.57
C VAL A 505 -69.74 86.15 18.47
N ASP A 506 -69.02 87.00 17.71
CA ASP A 506 -69.58 87.74 16.59
C ASP A 506 -70.13 86.81 15.51
N VAL A 507 -69.35 85.80 15.10
CA VAL A 507 -69.79 84.79 14.13
C VAL A 507 -71.01 84.01 14.62
N LEU A 508 -71.04 83.62 15.89
CA LEU A 508 -72.21 82.93 16.47
C LEU A 508 -73.45 83.83 16.49
N MET A 509 -73.30 85.09 16.88
CA MET A 509 -74.41 86.05 16.93
C MET A 509 -74.93 86.42 15.53
N GLU A 510 -74.05 86.59 14.55
CA GLU A 510 -74.42 86.78 13.15
C GLU A 510 -75.19 85.57 12.61
N GLN A 511 -74.68 84.36 12.85
CA GLN A 511 -75.37 83.13 12.45
C GLN A 511 -76.74 83.01 13.13
N TRP A 512 -76.85 83.33 14.42
CA TRP A 512 -78.12 83.25 15.13
C TRP A 512 -79.11 84.34 14.70
N TYR A 513 -78.63 85.53 14.37
CA TYR A 513 -79.45 86.60 13.81
C TYR A 513 -80.01 86.22 12.44
N ILE A 514 -79.19 85.62 11.57
CA ILE A 514 -79.63 85.07 10.28
C ILE A 514 -80.66 83.96 10.51
N ASP A 515 -80.36 82.98 11.37
CA ASP A 515 -81.28 81.88 11.72
C ASP A 515 -82.63 82.36 12.29
N GLU A 516 -82.66 83.53 12.92
CA GLU A 516 -83.88 84.11 13.51
C GLU A 516 -84.67 84.92 12.46
N LYS A 517 -83.98 85.67 11.59
CA LYS A 517 -84.60 86.42 10.50
C LYS A 517 -85.08 85.56 9.34
N ASP A 518 -84.49 84.38 9.16
CA ASP A 518 -84.90 83.40 8.16
C ASP A 518 -86.07 82.50 8.66
N LYS A 519 -86.61 82.78 9.86
CA LYS A 519 -87.85 82.13 10.30
C LYS A 519 -89.04 82.69 9.49
N PRO A 520 -89.82 81.85 8.79
CA PRO A 520 -91.06 82.31 8.17
C PRO A 520 -91.98 82.91 9.24
N PRO A 521 -92.75 83.97 8.93
CA PRO A 521 -93.68 84.56 9.89
C PRO A 521 -94.59 83.45 10.43
N ARG A 522 -94.72 83.36 11.77
CA ARG A 522 -95.62 82.41 12.42
C ARG A 522 -97.06 82.75 12.03
N TYR A 523 -97.58 82.08 11.01
CA TYR A 523 -99.01 82.06 10.74
C TYR A 523 -99.72 81.38 11.91
N TRP A 524 -100.88 81.91 12.31
CA TRP A 524 -101.73 81.24 13.27
C TRP A 524 -102.10 79.85 12.74
N THR A 525 -101.99 78.85 13.61
CA THR A 525 -102.48 77.50 13.29
C THR A 525 -103.99 77.56 13.04
N THR A 526 -104.54 76.67 12.20
CA THR A 526 -105.98 76.66 11.88
C THR A 526 -106.87 76.65 13.13
N ALA A 527 -106.45 75.96 14.20
CA ALA A 527 -107.14 75.95 15.49
C ALA A 527 -107.11 77.31 16.22
N GLN A 528 -106.00 78.04 16.14
CA GLN A 528 -105.89 79.39 16.71
C GLN A 528 -106.71 80.41 15.91
N THR A 529 -106.69 80.33 14.57
CA THR A 529 -107.52 81.17 13.70
C THR A 529 -109.01 80.95 13.97
N LEU A 530 -109.45 79.68 14.09
CA LEU A 530 -110.83 79.35 14.47
C LEU A 530 -111.19 79.86 15.86
N SER A 531 -110.30 79.74 16.85
CA SER A 531 -110.53 80.27 18.20
C SER A 531 -110.62 81.79 18.24
N PHE A 532 -109.86 82.51 17.40
CA PHE A 532 -109.96 83.96 17.33
C PHE A 532 -111.23 84.42 16.60
N ILE A 533 -111.70 83.69 15.58
CA ILE A 533 -113.03 83.91 14.96
C ILE A 533 -114.14 83.69 15.98
N GLU A 534 -114.08 82.59 16.75
CA GLU A 534 -115.09 82.26 17.77
C GLU A 534 -115.12 83.27 18.92
N LYS A 535 -113.99 83.91 19.21
CA LYS A 535 -113.84 84.97 20.23
C LYS A 535 -114.00 86.40 19.70
N GLY A 536 -114.26 86.59 18.39
CA GLY A 536 -114.45 87.90 17.75
C GLY A 536 -113.22 88.81 17.73
N LEU A 537 -112.01 88.24 17.77
CA LEU A 537 -110.75 88.97 17.86
C LEU A 537 -110.13 89.32 16.49
N ILE A 538 -110.65 88.71 15.40
CA ILE A 538 -110.34 88.97 13.98
C ILE A 538 -111.53 88.62 13.10
#